data_AF-A0A3B8IR86-F1
#
_entry.id   AF-A0A3B8IR86-F1
#
_cell.length_a   1.000
_cell.length_b   1.000
_cell.length_c   1.000
_cell.angle_alpha   90.00
_cell.angle_beta   90.00
_cell.angle_gamma   90.00
#
_symmetry.space_group_name_H-M   'P 1'
#
loop_
_entity.id
_entity.type
_entity.pdbx_description
1 polymer ?
#
loop_
_entity_poly.entity_id
_entity_poly.type
_entity_poly.pdbx_seq_one_letter_code
_entity_poly.pdbx_strand_id
1 'polypeptide(L)'
;RPGTGVELSWEAADDLATGFVIERGESDFILPLDSTETTDYLDTTVTGRTTSYTVAYFVYAYNLFGQSPATLVTLVITDLDAPAQAALVVYPNPAHSRLWVQLPDAGGMASPVALFSITGAKVLETHLVSGNALDVSQLPEGMYTLRVQKAGQWLSAPVSIGRR
;
A
#
# COMPACT_ATOMS: atom_id res chain seq x y z
N ARG A 1 16.54 9.49 4.93
CA ARG A 1 15.16 8.93 4.88
C ARG A 1 15.35 7.43 4.74
N PRO A 2 14.82 6.57 5.62
CA PRO A 2 14.85 5.13 5.39
C PRO A 2 14.08 4.87 4.09
N GLY A 3 14.72 4.21 3.14
CA GLY A 3 14.16 3.95 1.82
C GLY A 3 13.09 2.87 1.91
N THR A 4 12.00 3.05 1.19
CA THR A 4 11.02 1.99 0.93
C THR A 4 11.70 0.92 0.06
N GLY A 5 12.15 -0.18 0.63
CA GLY A 5 12.83 -1.26 -0.09
C GLY A 5 13.21 -2.43 0.80
N VAL A 6 13.71 -3.50 0.19
CA VAL A 6 14.22 -4.69 0.89
C VAL A 6 15.73 -4.63 0.96
N GLU A 7 16.26 -4.56 2.17
CA GLU A 7 17.70 -4.65 2.41
C GLU A 7 18.14 -6.11 2.49
N LEU A 8 19.13 -6.45 1.66
CA LEU A 8 19.82 -7.72 1.65
C LEU A 8 21.26 -7.50 2.10
N SER A 9 21.77 -8.42 2.93
CA SER A 9 23.18 -8.54 3.23
C SER A 9 23.56 -10.01 3.25
N TRP A 10 24.76 -10.33 2.77
CA TRP A 10 25.30 -11.68 2.74
C TRP A 10 26.79 -11.66 3.08
N GLU A 11 27.37 -12.84 3.26
CA GLU A 11 28.81 -13.01 3.44
C GLU A 11 29.39 -13.61 2.16
N ALA A 12 30.50 -13.04 1.67
CA ALA A 12 31.24 -13.64 0.57
C ALA A 12 31.92 -14.93 1.06
N ALA A 13 31.80 -16.02 0.28
CA ALA A 13 32.42 -17.29 0.64
C ALA A 13 33.96 -17.22 0.62
N ASP A 14 34.52 -16.37 -0.23
CA ASP A 14 35.94 -16.07 -0.36
C ASP A 14 36.15 -14.65 -0.93
N ASP A 15 37.42 -14.24 -1.07
CA ASP A 15 37.85 -12.96 -1.63
C ASP A 15 38.15 -13.02 -3.14
N LEU A 16 37.82 -14.13 -3.82
CA LEU A 16 38.07 -14.33 -5.24
C LEU A 16 36.90 -13.90 -6.13
N ALA A 17 35.75 -13.59 -5.52
CA ALA A 17 34.60 -13.04 -6.21
C ALA A 17 34.91 -11.65 -6.77
N THR A 18 34.62 -11.42 -8.05
CA THR A 18 34.68 -10.08 -8.65
C THR A 18 33.34 -9.34 -8.58
N GLY A 19 32.28 -10.05 -8.19
CA GLY A 19 30.95 -9.49 -8.01
C GLY A 19 29.91 -10.56 -7.68
N PHE A 20 28.67 -10.12 -7.53
CA PHE A 20 27.52 -10.92 -7.16
C PHE A 20 26.35 -10.63 -8.09
N VAL A 21 25.63 -11.66 -8.49
CA VAL A 21 24.34 -11.52 -9.19
C VAL A 21 23.23 -11.76 -8.18
N ILE A 22 22.20 -10.94 -8.26
CA ILE A 22 20.96 -11.06 -7.50
C ILE A 22 19.85 -11.48 -8.46
N GLU A 23 19.23 -12.60 -8.18
CA GLU A 23 17.98 -13.03 -8.82
C GLU A 23 16.84 -12.96 -7.82
N ARG A 24 15.64 -12.71 -8.34
CA ARG A 24 14.41 -12.64 -7.54
C ARG A 24 13.38 -13.62 -8.05
N GLY A 25 12.87 -14.43 -7.13
CA GLY A 25 11.75 -15.34 -7.31
C GLY A 25 10.44 -14.75 -6.80
N GLU A 26 9.45 -14.60 -7.67
CA GLU A 26 8.04 -14.39 -7.29
C GLU A 26 7.24 -15.66 -7.64
N SER A 27 6.75 -16.37 -6.62
CA SER A 27 6.12 -17.69 -6.77
C SER A 27 7.05 -18.69 -7.47
N ASP A 28 6.74 -19.11 -8.71
CA ASP A 28 7.48 -20.14 -9.45
C ASP A 28 8.46 -19.56 -10.48
N PHE A 29 8.57 -18.23 -10.58
CA PHE A 29 9.37 -17.57 -11.60
C PHE A 29 10.57 -16.83 -11.00
N ILE A 30 11.77 -17.25 -11.36
CA ILE A 30 13.04 -16.62 -10.96
C ILE A 30 13.58 -15.81 -12.13
N LEU A 31 13.88 -14.54 -11.88
CA LEU A 31 14.46 -13.63 -12.88
C LEU A 31 15.71 -12.95 -12.35
N PRO A 32 16.71 -12.68 -13.21
CA PRO A 32 17.78 -11.74 -12.91
C PRO A 32 17.20 -10.39 -12.50
N LEU A 33 17.61 -9.89 -11.34
CA LEU A 33 17.21 -8.59 -10.81
C LEU A 33 18.30 -7.56 -11.05
N ASP A 34 19.51 -7.81 -10.56
CA ASP A 34 20.65 -6.90 -10.66
C ASP A 34 21.99 -7.61 -10.37
N SER A 35 23.10 -6.87 -10.42
CA SER A 35 24.43 -7.30 -9.99
C SER A 35 25.16 -6.20 -9.21
N THR A 36 25.98 -6.58 -8.23
CA THR A 36 26.76 -5.65 -7.41
C THR A 36 28.16 -6.19 -7.12
N GLU A 37 29.10 -5.31 -6.79
CA GLU A 37 30.46 -5.67 -6.33
C GLU A 37 30.56 -5.73 -4.79
N THR A 38 29.49 -5.36 -4.08
CA THR A 38 29.44 -5.34 -2.61
C THR A 38 28.66 -6.53 -2.04
N THR A 39 28.71 -6.71 -0.72
CA THR A 39 27.98 -7.78 -0.01
C THR A 39 26.65 -7.31 0.60
N ASP A 40 26.14 -6.20 0.10
CA ASP A 40 24.87 -5.60 0.46
C ASP A 40 24.14 -5.06 -0.77
N TYR A 41 22.81 -5.08 -0.72
CA TYR A 41 21.94 -4.62 -1.81
C TYR A 41 20.60 -4.12 -1.27
N LEU A 42 20.08 -3.04 -1.85
CA LEU A 42 18.75 -2.52 -1.55
C LEU A 42 17.84 -2.70 -2.77
N ASP A 43 16.87 -3.63 -2.68
CA ASP A 43 15.83 -3.75 -3.70
C ASP A 43 14.74 -2.69 -3.47
N THR A 44 14.78 -1.60 -4.23
CA THR A 44 13.75 -0.56 -4.20
C THR A 44 12.57 -0.84 -5.14
N THR A 45 12.62 -1.91 -5.93
CA THR A 45 11.58 -2.26 -6.91
C THR A 45 10.42 -3.05 -6.29
N VAL A 46 10.63 -3.56 -5.07
CA VAL A 46 9.58 -4.08 -4.22
C VAL A 46 8.69 -2.93 -3.75
N THR A 47 7.58 -2.72 -4.45
CA THR A 47 6.55 -1.76 -4.07
C THR A 47 5.49 -2.41 -3.18
N GLY A 48 5.07 -1.73 -2.11
CA GLY A 48 4.09 -2.22 -1.14
C GLY A 48 2.84 -2.81 -1.80
N ARG A 49 2.65 -4.12 -1.63
CA ARG A 49 1.43 -4.84 -2.00
C ARG A 49 0.55 -4.98 -0.76
N THR A 50 -0.77 -4.91 -0.94
CA THR A 50 -1.78 -4.92 0.15
C THR A 50 -2.04 -6.29 0.79
N THR A 51 -1.18 -7.28 0.52
CA THR A 51 -1.30 -8.65 1.02
C THR A 51 0.08 -9.23 1.24
N SER A 52 0.27 -10.00 2.31
CA SER A 52 1.50 -10.74 2.57
C SER A 52 1.93 -11.55 1.35
N TYR A 53 3.19 -11.42 0.96
CA TYR A 53 3.78 -12.22 -0.10
C TYR A 53 5.22 -12.59 0.26
N THR A 54 5.65 -13.75 -0.23
CA THR A 54 7.01 -14.24 -0.05
C THR A 54 7.83 -13.86 -1.27
N VAL A 55 8.99 -13.26 -1.03
CA VAL A 55 10.01 -13.05 -2.07
C VAL A 55 11.20 -13.91 -1.72
N ALA A 56 11.67 -14.67 -2.71
CA ALA A 56 12.93 -15.38 -2.63
C ALA A 56 14.00 -14.58 -3.38
N TYR A 57 15.12 -14.33 -2.74
CA TYR A 57 16.31 -13.81 -3.39
C TYR A 57 17.36 -14.91 -3.49
N PHE A 58 18.01 -14.99 -4.63
CA PHE A 58 19.12 -15.89 -4.88
C PHE A 58 20.34 -15.05 -5.20
N VAL A 59 21.42 -15.26 -4.43
CA VAL A 59 22.67 -14.53 -4.62
C VAL A 59 23.78 -15.50 -4.93
N TYR A 60 24.51 -15.29 -6.02
CA TYR A 60 25.71 -16.05 -6.35
C TYR A 60 26.86 -15.13 -6.74
N ALA A 61 28.06 -15.51 -6.31
CA ALA A 61 29.30 -14.84 -6.70
C ALA A 61 29.71 -15.25 -8.11
N TYR A 62 30.42 -14.38 -8.81
CA TYR A 62 31.06 -14.71 -10.06
C TYR A 62 32.49 -14.15 -10.14
N ASN A 63 33.31 -14.83 -10.92
CA ASN A 63 34.61 -14.34 -11.37
C ASN A 63 34.90 -14.83 -12.80
N LEU A 64 36.13 -14.60 -13.27
CA LEU A 64 36.56 -15.02 -14.61
C LEU A 64 36.55 -16.55 -14.84
N PHE A 65 36.48 -17.35 -13.77
CA PHE A 65 36.49 -18.81 -13.83
C PHE A 65 35.09 -19.44 -13.71
N GLY A 66 34.07 -18.67 -13.32
CA GLY A 66 32.70 -19.15 -13.25
C GLY A 66 31.87 -18.51 -12.14
N GLN A 67 30.80 -19.20 -11.77
CA GLN A 67 29.82 -18.78 -10.77
C GLN A 67 29.81 -19.74 -9.58
N SER A 68 29.54 -19.23 -8.39
CA SER A 68 29.27 -20.05 -7.20
C SER A 68 27.87 -20.66 -7.26
N PRO A 69 27.57 -21.66 -6.42
CA PRO A 69 26.18 -21.97 -6.08
C PRO A 69 25.45 -20.73 -5.53
N ALA A 70 24.15 -20.67 -5.77
CA ALA A 70 23.30 -19.61 -5.23
C ALA A 70 22.98 -19.85 -3.74
N THR A 71 23.01 -18.79 -2.95
CA THR A 71 22.48 -18.76 -1.58
C THR A 71 21.04 -18.24 -1.62
N LEU A 72 20.12 -19.00 -1.02
CA LEU A 72 18.72 -18.63 -0.92
C LEU A 72 18.50 -17.76 0.33
N VAL A 73 18.07 -16.52 0.11
CA VAL A 73 17.56 -15.63 1.16
C VAL A 73 16.06 -15.51 0.95
N THR A 74 15.27 -16.18 1.79
CA THR A 74 13.80 -16.07 1.74
C THR A 74 13.34 -14.99 2.72
N LEU A 75 12.67 -13.97 2.21
CA LEU A 75 12.07 -12.93 3.03
C LEU A 75 10.55 -13.01 2.93
N VAL A 76 9.90 -13.13 4.08
CA VAL A 76 8.46 -12.90 4.17
C VAL A 76 8.26 -11.41 4.32
N ILE A 77 7.74 -10.78 3.28
CA ILE A 77 7.36 -9.37 3.34
C ILE A 77 5.93 -9.36 3.88
N THR A 78 5.84 -9.29 5.21
CA THR A 78 4.59 -8.99 5.89
C THR A 78 4.42 -7.48 5.86
N ASP A 79 3.39 -7.00 5.15
CA ASP A 79 2.95 -5.60 5.09
C ASP A 79 4.02 -4.57 5.48
N LEU A 80 4.87 -4.22 4.51
CA LEU A 80 5.71 -3.03 4.64
C LEU A 80 4.82 -1.84 4.26
N ASP A 81 4.31 -1.14 5.28
CA ASP A 81 3.55 0.10 5.19
C ASP A 81 2.57 0.14 4.01
N ALA A 82 1.33 -0.33 4.23
CA ALA A 82 0.21 0.12 3.43
C ALA A 82 0.36 1.65 3.27
N PRO A 83 0.44 2.19 2.03
CA PRO A 83 0.74 3.60 1.81
C PRO A 83 -0.23 4.35 2.68
N ALA A 84 0.27 5.14 3.67
CA ALA A 84 -0.54 5.77 4.71
C ALA A 84 -1.87 6.21 4.08
N GLN A 85 -2.88 5.37 4.26
CA GLN A 85 -3.98 5.27 3.31
C GLN A 85 -4.59 6.65 3.32
N ALA A 86 -4.54 7.36 2.19
CA ALA A 86 -4.86 8.77 2.15
C ALA A 86 -6.21 8.94 2.85
N ALA A 87 -6.16 9.38 4.11
CA ALA A 87 -7.23 9.01 5.02
C ALA A 87 -8.36 9.98 4.76
N LEU A 88 -9.55 9.44 4.54
CA LEU A 88 -10.73 10.26 4.42
C LEU A 88 -11.03 10.86 5.80
N VAL A 89 -10.84 12.17 5.95
CA VAL A 89 -11.13 12.85 7.20
C VAL A 89 -12.58 13.31 7.17
N VAL A 90 -13.37 12.84 8.14
CA VAL A 90 -14.79 13.14 8.25
C VAL A 90 -15.09 13.83 9.58
N TYR A 91 -15.82 14.93 9.55
CA TYR A 91 -16.19 15.69 10.74
C TYR A 91 -17.53 16.43 10.59
N PRO A 92 -18.29 16.66 11.67
CA PRO A 92 -18.14 16.01 12.96
C PRO A 92 -18.52 14.51 12.86
N ASN A 93 -17.91 13.69 13.72
CA ASN A 93 -18.31 12.29 13.89
C ASN A 93 -18.45 12.06 15.41
N PRO A 94 -19.67 11.94 15.98
CA PRO A 94 -20.95 11.78 15.28
C PRO A 94 -21.48 13.02 14.54
N ALA A 95 -22.17 12.82 13.41
CA ALA A 95 -22.86 13.87 12.65
C ALA A 95 -24.37 13.87 12.93
N HIS A 96 -25.01 15.05 12.88
CA HIS A 96 -26.45 15.22 13.13
C HIS A 96 -27.25 15.71 11.92
N SER A 97 -26.61 16.46 11.03
CA SER A 97 -27.29 17.10 9.90
C SER A 97 -26.33 17.29 8.73
N ARG A 98 -25.08 17.61 9.03
CA ARG A 98 -24.05 17.87 8.04
C ARG A 98 -22.78 17.12 8.39
N LEU A 99 -22.23 16.42 7.40
CA LEU A 99 -20.96 15.71 7.49
C LEU A 99 -19.99 16.32 6.48
N TRP A 100 -18.91 16.93 6.96
CA TRP A 100 -17.83 17.43 6.14
C TRP A 100 -16.86 16.30 5.81
N VAL A 101 -16.43 16.26 4.56
CA VAL A 101 -15.54 15.24 4.03
C VAL A 101 -14.33 15.94 3.42
N GLN A 102 -13.19 15.81 4.09
CA GLN A 102 -11.93 16.35 3.60
C GLN A 102 -11.19 15.27 2.82
N LEU A 103 -11.02 15.53 1.52
CA LEU A 103 -10.30 14.66 0.61
C LEU A 103 -8.80 15.02 0.66
N PRO A 104 -7.90 14.05 0.88
CA PRO A 104 -6.48 14.28 0.66
C PRO A 104 -6.27 14.60 -0.82
N ASP A 105 -5.58 15.70 -1.13
CA ASP A 105 -5.40 16.30 -2.46
C ASP A 105 -6.71 16.76 -3.16
N ALA A 106 -7.10 18.00 -2.84
CA ALA A 106 -8.24 18.70 -3.40
C ALA A 106 -8.00 19.13 -4.87
N GLY A 107 -7.85 18.18 -5.79
CA GLY A 107 -7.63 18.43 -7.22
C GLY A 107 -8.85 19.01 -7.98
N GLY A 108 -9.80 19.66 -7.29
CA GLY A 108 -10.97 20.33 -7.89
C GLY A 108 -11.99 19.43 -8.59
N MET A 109 -11.71 18.14 -8.79
CA MET A 109 -12.63 17.20 -9.43
C MET A 109 -13.71 16.71 -8.46
N ALA A 110 -14.93 16.55 -8.97
CA ALA A 110 -16.02 15.94 -8.23
C ALA A 110 -15.79 14.41 -8.13
N SER A 111 -15.60 13.91 -6.92
CA SER A 111 -15.47 12.48 -6.64
C SER A 111 -16.83 11.87 -6.34
N PRO A 112 -17.19 10.70 -6.91
CA PRO A 112 -18.40 9.99 -6.51
C PRO A 112 -18.23 9.46 -5.08
N VAL A 113 -19.27 9.67 -4.30
CA VAL A 113 -19.35 9.36 -2.88
C VAL A 113 -20.62 8.57 -2.62
N ALA A 114 -20.50 7.48 -1.87
CA ALA A 114 -21.62 6.67 -1.46
C ALA A 114 -21.53 6.37 0.04
N LEU A 115 -22.68 6.42 0.70
CA LEU A 115 -22.82 6.05 2.11
C LEU A 115 -23.55 4.72 2.19
N PHE A 116 -23.01 3.80 2.98
CA PHE A 116 -23.56 2.47 3.18
C PHE A 116 -23.94 2.27 4.65
N SER A 117 -25.07 1.61 4.90
CA SER A 117 -25.44 1.14 6.25
C SER A 117 -24.50 0.03 6.71
N ILE A 118 -24.56 -0.35 7.99
CA ILE A 118 -23.85 -1.52 8.53
C ILE A 118 -24.24 -2.84 7.85
N THR A 119 -25.42 -2.90 7.25
CA THR A 119 -25.89 -4.06 6.48
C THR A 119 -25.41 -4.05 5.02
N GLY A 120 -24.62 -3.05 4.62
CA GLY A 120 -24.11 -2.88 3.26
C GLY A 120 -25.11 -2.28 2.27
N ALA A 121 -26.28 -1.82 2.72
CA ALA A 121 -27.25 -1.15 1.87
C ALA A 121 -26.77 0.28 1.55
N LYS A 122 -26.78 0.65 0.27
CA LYS A 122 -26.45 2.02 -0.16
C LYS A 122 -27.60 2.95 0.22
N VAL A 123 -27.34 3.88 1.16
CA VAL A 123 -28.35 4.81 1.68
C VAL A 123 -28.27 6.19 1.05
N LEU A 124 -27.11 6.55 0.49
CA LEU A 124 -26.90 7.83 -0.18
C LEU A 124 -25.82 7.67 -1.25
N GLU A 125 -25.98 8.37 -2.36
CA GLU A 125 -24.98 8.47 -3.43
C GLU A 125 -25.01 9.89 -4.01
N THR A 126 -23.85 10.51 -4.10
CA THR A 126 -23.69 11.87 -4.62
C THR A 126 -22.28 12.08 -5.16
N HIS A 127 -22.01 13.23 -5.77
CA HIS A 127 -20.67 13.64 -6.15
C HIS A 127 -20.24 14.82 -5.27
N LEU A 128 -19.08 14.72 -4.62
CA LEU A 128 -18.52 15.77 -3.78
C LEU A 128 -17.25 16.35 -4.41
N VAL A 129 -17.17 17.68 -4.43
CA VAL A 129 -15.90 18.40 -4.63
C VAL A 129 -15.30 18.62 -3.24
N SER A 130 -13.96 18.65 -3.13
CA SER A 130 -13.29 18.87 -1.85
C SER A 130 -13.82 20.11 -1.12
N GLY A 131 -14.13 19.97 0.17
CA GLY A 131 -14.73 21.03 0.98
C GLY A 131 -16.25 21.08 0.99
N ASN A 132 -16.93 20.21 0.23
CA ASN A 132 -18.39 20.09 0.29
C ASN A 132 -18.83 19.26 1.49
N ALA A 133 -20.03 19.57 2.00
CA ALA A 133 -20.63 18.84 3.09
C ALA A 133 -21.80 17.99 2.60
N LEU A 134 -21.92 16.79 3.16
CA LEU A 134 -23.00 15.85 2.92
C LEU A 134 -24.17 16.17 3.85
N ASP A 135 -25.38 16.25 3.30
CA ASP A 135 -26.60 16.30 4.11
C ASP A 135 -26.95 14.88 4.59
N VAL A 136 -26.88 14.70 5.90
CA VAL A 136 -27.17 13.42 6.58
C VAL A 136 -28.41 13.55 7.48
N SER A 137 -29.14 14.66 7.40
CA SER A 137 -30.27 14.95 8.29
C SER A 137 -31.46 14.00 8.13
N GLN A 138 -31.58 13.35 6.97
CA GLN A 138 -32.65 12.41 6.65
C GLN A 138 -32.29 10.96 7.00
N LEU A 139 -31.06 10.71 7.44
CA LEU A 139 -30.58 9.36 7.71
C LEU A 139 -30.89 8.96 9.15
N PRO A 140 -31.32 7.70 9.38
CA PRO A 140 -31.44 7.17 10.74
C PRO A 140 -30.12 7.27 11.51
N GLU A 141 -30.25 7.30 12.83
CA GLU A 141 -29.09 7.19 13.71
C GLU A 141 -28.45 5.80 13.56
N GLY A 142 -27.13 5.76 13.59
CA GLY A 142 -26.40 4.50 13.52
C GLY A 142 -25.02 4.64 12.91
N MET A 143 -24.43 3.48 12.63
CA MET A 143 -23.12 3.36 12.01
C MET A 143 -23.23 3.20 10.51
N TYR A 144 -22.42 3.98 9.79
CA TYR A 144 -22.35 4.03 8.35
C TYR A 144 -20.91 3.95 7.88
N THR A 145 -20.71 3.48 6.65
CA THR A 145 -19.43 3.52 5.96
C THR A 145 -19.53 4.48 4.79
N LEU A 146 -18.75 5.56 4.84
CA LEU A 146 -18.59 6.48 3.72
C LEU A 146 -17.52 5.94 2.78
N ARG A 147 -17.82 5.85 1.49
CA ARG A 147 -16.88 5.47 0.44
C ARG A 147 -16.76 6.57 -0.58
N VAL A 148 -15.53 6.88 -0.98
CA VAL A 148 -15.21 7.91 -2.00
C VAL A 148 -14.29 7.31 -3.04
N GLN A 149 -14.60 7.50 -4.33
CA GLN A 149 -13.71 7.10 -5.41
C GLN A 149 -12.76 8.24 -5.76
N LYS A 150 -11.45 7.97 -5.74
CA LYS A 150 -10.40 8.89 -6.17
C LYS A 150 -9.41 8.15 -7.05
N ALA A 151 -9.17 8.66 -8.26
CA ALA A 151 -8.16 8.10 -9.19
C ALA A 151 -8.24 6.57 -9.37
N GLY A 152 -9.45 6.01 -9.41
CA GLY A 152 -9.68 4.57 -9.55
C GLY A 152 -9.60 3.75 -8.25
N GLN A 153 -9.20 4.37 -7.13
CA GLN A 153 -9.18 3.74 -5.80
C GLN A 153 -10.40 4.15 -4.96
N TRP A 154 -10.89 3.23 -4.14
CA TRP A 154 -11.93 3.51 -3.16
C TRP A 154 -11.30 3.79 -1.79
N LEU A 155 -11.53 4.99 -1.27
CA LEU A 155 -11.23 5.36 0.11
C LEU A 155 -12.49 5.16 0.96
N SER A 156 -12.33 4.73 2.21
CA SER A 156 -13.46 4.57 3.12
C SER A 156 -13.20 5.14 4.50
N ALA A 157 -14.22 5.72 5.13
CA ALA A 157 -14.19 6.10 6.54
C ALA A 157 -15.48 5.66 7.27
N PRO A 158 -15.37 5.19 8.52
CA PRO A 158 -16.54 4.99 9.37
C PRO A 158 -17.14 6.33 9.78
N VAL A 159 -18.46 6.41 9.77
CA VAL A 159 -19.24 7.59 10.15
C VAL A 159 -20.34 7.15 11.11
N SER A 160 -20.46 7.82 12.25
CA SER A 160 -21.61 7.68 13.13
C SER A 160 -22.57 8.85 12.95
N ILE A 161 -23.86 8.56 12.87
CA ILE A 161 -24.93 9.56 12.81
C ILE A 161 -25.71 9.48 14.12
N GLY A 162 -25.88 10.62 14.80
CA GLY A 162 -26.53 10.72 16.11
C GLY A 162 -27.70 11.68 16.15
N ARG A 163 -28.47 11.67 17.26
CA ARG A 163 -29.62 12.57 17.49
C ARG A 163 -29.20 14.03 17.54
N ARG A 164 -29.99 14.89 16.89
CA ARG A 164 -29.92 16.34 17.09
C ARG A 164 -30.12 16.74 18.56
#